data_AF-A0AAU9T9M7-F1
#
_entry.id   AF-A0AAU9T9M7-F1
#
_cell.length_a   1.000
_cell.length_b   1.000
_cell.length_c   1.000
_cell.angle_alpha   90.00
_cell.angle_beta   90.00
_cell.angle_gamma   90.00
#
_symmetry.space_group_name_H-M   'P 1'
#
loop_
_entity.id
_entity.type
_entity.pdbx_description
1 polymer ?
#
loop_
_entity_poly.entity_id
_entity_poly.type
_entity_poly.pdbx_seq_one_letter_code
_entity_poly.pdbx_strand_id
1 'polypeptide(L)'
;MDITQDQKQIMILWNDFVRRQGVIVDAHVPWACEAFSRFHGQNLVRRPGELWYWRLFLIKLWNDNLIDARTMNNCNLILERYQGNVPASAKG
;
A
#
# COMPACT_ATOMS: atom_id res chain seq x y z
N MET A 1 -11.64 14.91 -12.95
CA MET A 1 -10.74 13.75 -13.09
C MET A 1 -11.42 12.60 -12.38
N ASP A 2 -11.91 11.61 -13.11
CA ASP A 2 -12.66 10.51 -12.52
C ASP A 2 -11.73 9.60 -11.72
N ILE A 3 -12.18 9.19 -10.53
CA ILE A 3 -11.46 8.22 -9.71
C ILE A 3 -11.54 6.87 -10.43
N THR A 4 -10.39 6.32 -10.83
CA THR A 4 -10.32 5.02 -11.49
C THR A 4 -10.73 3.90 -10.53
N GLN A 5 -11.13 2.75 -11.08
CA GLN A 5 -11.56 1.61 -10.26
C GLN A 5 -10.46 1.13 -9.31
N ASP A 6 -9.21 1.12 -9.77
CA ASP A 6 -8.05 0.72 -8.96
C ASP A 6 -7.80 1.70 -7.81
N GLN A 7 -7.94 3.01 -8.06
CA GLN A 7 -7.82 4.02 -7.01
C GLN A 7 -8.91 3.86 -5.95
N LYS A 8 -10.16 3.66 -6.38
CA LYS A 8 -11.28 3.38 -5.45
C LYS A 8 -10.99 2.16 -4.60
N GLN A 9 -10.47 1.09 -5.21
CA GLN A 9 -10.18 -0.15 -4.51
C GLN A 9 -9.14 0.04 -3.41
N ILE A 10 -8.04 0.77 -3.69
CA ILE A 10 -7.04 1.10 -2.67
C ILE A 10 -7.65 1.91 -1.51
N MET A 11 -8.50 2.89 -1.82
CA MET A 11 -9.18 3.68 -0.79
C MET A 11 -10.08 2.82 0.10
N ILE A 12 -10.85 1.90 -0.49
CA ILE A 12 -11.73 0.97 0.24
C ILE A 12 -10.88 0.08 1.15
N LEU A 13 -9.83 -0.56 0.61
CA LEU A 13 -8.95 -1.44 1.38
C LEU A 13 -8.30 -0.69 2.55
N TRP A 14 -7.82 0.52 2.31
CA TRP A 14 -7.20 1.34 3.34
C TRP A 14 -8.17 1.73 4.45
N ASN A 15 -9.38 2.19 4.09
CA ASN A 15 -10.41 2.55 5.06
C ASN A 15 -10.83 1.36 5.93
N ASP A 16 -11.02 0.20 5.30
CA ASP A 16 -11.33 -1.04 6.01
C ASP A 16 -10.20 -1.46 6.95
N PHE A 17 -8.95 -1.33 6.50
CA PHE A 17 -7.76 -1.64 7.31
C PHE A 17 -7.65 -0.72 8.53
N VAL A 18 -7.74 0.60 8.32
CA VAL A 18 -7.70 1.62 9.38
C VAL A 18 -8.77 1.34 10.45
N ARG A 19 -10.00 1.04 10.02
CA ARG A 19 -11.10 0.73 10.93
C ARG A 19 -10.85 -0.56 11.72
N ARG A 20 -10.36 -1.62 11.08
CA ARG A 20 -10.13 -2.91 11.73
C ARG A 20 -8.93 -2.90 12.67
N GLN A 21 -7.88 -2.16 12.35
CA GLN A 21 -6.65 -2.11 13.14
C GLN A 21 -6.63 -0.97 14.17
N GLY A 22 -7.66 -0.11 14.21
CA GLY A 22 -7.73 0.99 15.17
C GLY A 22 -6.66 2.05 14.94
N VAL A 23 -6.39 2.41 13.68
CA VAL A 23 -5.46 3.50 13.35
C VAL A 23 -6.18 4.83 13.64
N ILE A 24 -6.04 5.32 14.87
CA ILE A 24 -6.81 6.46 15.38
C ILE A 24 -6.02 7.78 15.27
N VAL A 25 -4.69 7.72 15.32
CA VAL A 25 -3.81 8.89 15.36
C VAL A 25 -2.76 8.84 14.27
N ASP A 26 -2.35 10.01 13.77
CA ASP A 26 -1.36 10.15 12.69
C ASP A 26 -0.02 9.47 13.02
N ALA A 27 0.35 9.41 14.30
CA ALA A 27 1.55 8.72 14.77
C ALA A 27 1.55 7.20 14.45
N HIS A 28 0.38 6.60 14.21
CA HIS A 28 0.27 5.19 13.82
C HIS A 28 0.34 4.98 12.30
N VAL A 29 0.25 6.03 11.49
CA VAL A 29 0.24 5.92 10.01
C VAL A 29 1.50 5.23 9.47
N PRO A 30 2.72 5.51 9.97
CA PRO A 30 3.91 4.80 9.50
C PRO A 30 3.84 3.28 9.68
N TRP A 31 3.46 2.84 10.89
CA TRP A 31 3.26 1.43 11.18
C TRP A 31 2.13 0.84 10.32
N ALA A 32 1.02 1.56 10.16
CA ALA A 32 -0.13 1.12 9.39
C ALA A 32 0.23 0.92 7.91
N CYS A 33 1.06 1.78 7.31
CA CYS A 33 1.53 1.62 5.94
C CYS A 33 2.35 0.33 5.75
N GLU A 34 3.26 0.03 6.68
CA GLU A 34 4.03 -1.22 6.64
C GLU A 34 3.12 -2.45 6.83
N ALA A 35 2.22 -2.38 7.82
CA ALA A 35 1.29 -3.46 8.12
C ALA A 35 0.31 -3.72 6.95
N PHE A 36 -0.21 -2.67 6.32
CA PHE A 36 -1.02 -2.75 5.11
C PHE A 36 -0.26 -3.40 3.95
N SER A 37 0.98 -2.95 3.72
CA SER A 37 1.84 -3.52 2.66
C SER A 37 2.13 -5.00 2.90
N ARG A 38 2.26 -5.44 4.17
CA ARG A 38 2.39 -6.86 4.52
C ARG A 38 1.09 -7.63 4.29
N PHE A 39 -0.04 -7.08 4.72
CA PHE A 39 -1.34 -7.75 4.69
C PHE A 39 -1.90 -7.90 3.27
N HIS A 40 -1.77 -6.85 2.44
CA HIS A 40 -2.28 -6.84 1.06
C HIS A 40 -1.21 -7.11 0.00
N GLY A 41 0.06 -7.22 0.39
CA GLY A 41 1.20 -7.26 -0.54
C GLY A 41 1.09 -8.30 -1.65
N GLN A 42 0.68 -9.53 -1.33
CA GLN A 42 0.52 -10.59 -2.34
C GLN A 42 -0.55 -10.26 -3.40
N ASN A 43 -1.64 -9.59 -3.01
CA ASN A 43 -2.70 -9.20 -3.95
C ASN A 43 -2.29 -7.99 -4.77
N LEU A 44 -1.64 -7.01 -4.14
CA LEU A 44 -1.13 -5.82 -4.81
C LEU A 44 -0.14 -6.19 -5.92
N VAL A 45 0.81 -7.08 -5.67
CA VAL A 45 1.81 -7.46 -6.69
C VAL A 45 1.22 -8.22 -7.89
N ARG A 46 0.03 -8.81 -7.73
CA ARG A 46 -0.72 -9.47 -8.82
C ARG A 46 -1.59 -8.49 -9.63
N ARG A 47 -1.81 -7.28 -9.12
CA ARG A 47 -2.69 -6.26 -9.70
C ARG A 47 -1.91 -4.95 -9.88
N PRO A 48 -1.22 -4.77 -11.02
CA PRO A 48 -0.27 -3.67 -11.20
C PRO A 48 -0.90 -2.28 -11.05
N GLY A 49 -2.18 -2.11 -11.43
CA GLY A 49 -2.93 -0.87 -11.22
C GLY A 49 -3.10 -0.52 -9.73
N GLU A 50 -3.57 -1.48 -8.92
CA GLU A 50 -3.70 -1.31 -7.47
C GLU A 50 -2.35 -1.03 -6.80
N LEU A 51 -1.29 -1.76 -7.18
CA LEU A 51 0.07 -1.52 -6.67
C LEU A 51 0.57 -0.11 -6.99
N TRP A 52 0.30 0.38 -8.20
CA TRP A 52 0.65 1.73 -8.60
C TRP A 52 -0.07 2.77 -7.74
N TYR A 53 -1.38 2.63 -7.55
CA TYR A 53 -2.15 3.55 -6.70
C TYR A 53 -1.76 3.48 -5.23
N TRP A 54 -1.36 2.32 -4.72
CA TRP A 54 -0.78 2.20 -3.39
C TRP A 54 0.52 3.00 -3.26
N ARG A 55 1.41 2.95 -4.25
CA ARG A 55 2.64 3.76 -4.27
C ARG A 55 2.34 5.26 -4.34
N LEU A 56 1.37 5.68 -5.16
CA LEU A 56 0.91 7.08 -5.19
C LEU A 56 0.34 7.52 -3.84
N PHE A 57 -0.38 6.65 -3.15
CA PHE A 57 -0.90 6.93 -1.83
C PHE A 57 0.23 7.12 -0.80
N LEU A 58 1.27 6.27 -0.82
CA LEU A 58 2.46 6.46 0.01
C LEU A 58 3.16 7.80 -0.27
N ILE A 59 3.30 8.19 -1.55
CA ILE A 59 3.86 9.50 -1.93
C ILE A 59 3.01 10.65 -1.39
N LYS A 60 1.68 10.51 -1.39
CA LYS A 60 0.81 11.51 -0.79
C LYS A 60 1.06 11.65 0.71
N LEU A 61 1.08 10.53 1.45
CA LEU A 61 1.33 10.54 2.89
C LEU A 61 2.70 11.13 3.24
N TRP A 62 3.71 10.90 2.39
CA TRP A 62 5.01 11.54 2.51
C TRP A 62 4.92 13.05 2.43
N ASN A 63 4.25 13.56 1.38
CA ASN A 63 4.11 14.99 1.16
C ASN A 63 3.34 15.67 2.30
N ASP A 64 2.41 14.95 2.92
CA ASP A 64 1.64 15.39 4.08
C ASP A 64 2.42 15.24 5.42
N ASN A 65 3.69 14.79 5.38
CA ASN A 65 4.56 14.50 6.54
C ASN A 65 4.01 13.44 7.50
N LEU A 66 3.14 12.55 7.01
CA LEU A 66 2.58 11.44 7.79
C LEU A 66 3.49 10.21 7.81
N ILE A 67 4.43 10.11 6.86
CA ILE A 67 5.46 9.06 6.82
C ILE A 67 6.82 9.64 6.40
N ASP A 68 7.89 8.93 6.74
CA ASP A 68 9.28 9.33 6.49
C ASP A 68 10.01 8.42 5.48
N ALA A 69 11.29 8.75 5.19
CA ALA A 69 12.21 8.05 4.26
C ALA A 69 12.20 6.55 4.50
N ARG A 70 12.34 6.22 5.78
CA ARG A 70 12.47 4.86 6.25
C ARG A 70 11.18 4.08 6.00
N THR A 71 10.02 4.65 6.37
CA THR A 71 8.72 4.01 6.21
C THR A 71 8.42 3.74 4.74
N MET A 72 8.65 4.74 3.86
CA MET A 72 8.42 4.57 2.42
C MET A 72 9.32 3.48 1.84
N ASN A 73 10.61 3.46 2.22
CA ASN A 73 11.53 2.42 1.79
C ASN A 73 11.12 1.03 2.30
N ASN A 74 10.73 0.91 3.57
CA ASN A 74 10.29 -0.35 4.16
C ASN A 74 9.05 -0.91 3.44
N CYS A 75 8.07 -0.07 3.12
CA CYS A 75 6.89 -0.49 2.35
C CYS A 75 7.29 -1.04 0.97
N ASN A 76 8.21 -0.38 0.26
CA ASN A 76 8.69 -0.86 -1.04
C ASN A 76 9.46 -2.18 -0.93
N LEU A 77 10.36 -2.33 0.06
CA LEU A 77 11.08 -3.58 0.31
C LEU A 77 10.12 -4.74 0.64
N ILE A 78 9.04 -4.49 1.37
CA ILE A 78 7.99 -5.49 1.63
C ILE A 78 7.35 -5.94 0.31
N LEU A 79 6.99 -5.00 -0.55
CA LEU A 79 6.34 -5.29 -1.83
C LEU A 79 7.28 -6.02 -2.80
N GLU A 80 8.56 -5.64 -2.85
CA GLU A 80 9.58 -6.32 -3.65
C GLU A 80 9.76 -7.79 -3.26
N ARG A 81 9.72 -8.11 -1.97
CA ARG A 81 9.74 -9.51 -1.49
C ARG A 81 8.57 -10.32 -2.04
N TYR A 82 7.38 -9.71 -2.13
CA TYR A 82 6.24 -10.36 -2.74
C TYR A 82 6.40 -10.52 -4.26
N GLN A 83 7.00 -9.54 -4.96
CA GLN A 83 7.26 -9.62 -6.40
C GLN A 83 8.28 -10.72 -6.76
N GLY A 84 9.35 -10.88 -5.97
CA GLY A 84 10.32 -11.96 -6.14
C GLY A 84 9.73 -13.36 -5.94
N ASN A 85 8.63 -13.45 -5.18
CA ASN A 85 7.91 -14.69 -4.89
C ASN A 85 6.75 -14.98 -5.87
N VAL A 86 6.49 -14.13 -6.87
CA VAL A 86 5.49 -14.43 -7.91
C VAL A 86 6.11 -15.36 -8.96
N PRO A 87 5.66 -16.62 -9.09
CA PRO A 87 6.16 -17.50 -10.14
C PRO A 87 5.88 -16.89 -11.52
N ALA A 88 6.84 -17.03 -12.43
CA ALA A 88 6.86 -16.40 -13.75
C ALA A 88 5.61 -16.70 -14.62
N SER A 89 4.82 -17.73 -14.29
CA SER A 89 3.60 -18.11 -14.99
C SER A 89 2.39 -17.20 -14.75
N ALA A 90 2.47 -16.25 -13.81
CA ALA A 90 1.38 -15.31 -13.51
C ALA A 90 1.51 -13.94 -14.20
N LYS A 91 2.48 -13.79 -15.12
CA LYS A 91 2.70 -12.56 -15.91
C LYS A 91 2.02 -12.61 -17.30
N GLY A 92 0.91 -13.34 -17.42
CA GLY A 92 0.12 -13.49 -18.66
C GLY A 92 -0.94 -12.43 -18.79
#